data_AF-A0A4Y2BEW0-F1
#
_entry.id   AF-A0A4Y2BEW0-F1
#
_cell.length_a   1.000
_cell.length_b   1.000
_cell.length_c   1.000
_cell.angle_alpha   90.00
_cell.angle_beta   90.00
_cell.angle_gamma   90.00
#
_symmetry.space_group_name_H-M   'P 1'
#
loop_
_entity.id
_entity.type
_entity.pdbx_description
1 polymer ?
#
loop_
_entity_poly.entity_id
_entity_poly.type
_entity_poly.pdbx_seq_one_letter_code
_entity_poly.pdbx_strand_id
1 'polypeptide(L)'
;MYYELRNKLSATECHQNTCESLGINTVSYDTVKVWFWKFKTGNFDIEDEPRPGRPIEVDCEQLKQITDQDKNVSARTIALELDIC
;
A
#
# COMPACT_ATOMS: atom_id res chain seq x y z
N MET A 1 16.12 -7.49 1.51
CA MET A 1 16.35 -6.83 0.19
C MET A 1 17.26 -5.60 0.26
N TYR A 2 16.99 -4.59 1.11
CA TYR A 2 17.85 -3.40 1.19
C TYR A 2 19.29 -3.71 1.61
N TYR A 3 19.47 -4.63 2.56
CA TYR A 3 20.78 -5.08 3.03
C TYR A 3 21.61 -5.71 1.90
N GLU A 4 20.98 -6.52 1.07
CA GLU A 4 21.54 -7.22 -0.09
C GLU A 4 21.96 -6.21 -1.17
N LEU A 5 21.11 -5.20 -1.43
CA LEU A 5 21.47 -4.08 -2.30
C LEU A 5 22.70 -3.33 -1.77
N ARG A 6 22.77 -3.05 -0.46
CA ARG A 6 23.92 -2.38 0.17
C ARG A 6 25.21 -3.18 0.05
N ASN A 7 25.09 -4.51 0.08
CA ASN A 7 26.20 -5.44 -0.15
C ASN A 7 26.53 -5.67 -1.63
N LYS A 8 25.93 -4.87 -2.53
CA LYS A 8 26.13 -4.94 -3.99
C LYS A 8 25.70 -6.28 -4.61
N LEU A 9 24.80 -7.01 -3.96
CA LEU A 9 24.19 -8.20 -4.53
C LEU A 9 23.18 -7.80 -5.62
N SER A 10 23.01 -8.67 -6.60
CA SER A 10 22.02 -8.52 -7.65
C SER A 10 20.60 -8.85 -7.15
N ALA A 11 19.58 -8.39 -7.89
CA ALA A 11 18.19 -8.76 -7.62
C ALA A 11 17.95 -10.27 -7.71
N THR A 12 18.70 -10.97 -8.58
CA THR A 12 18.61 -12.43 -8.74
C THR A 12 19.14 -13.16 -7.51
N GLU A 13 20.32 -12.78 -7.02
CA GLU A 13 20.90 -13.35 -5.80
C GLU A 13 20.02 -13.04 -4.58
N CYS A 14 19.48 -11.82 -4.49
CA CYS A 14 18.55 -11.47 -3.42
C CYS A 14 17.29 -12.35 -3.45
N HIS A 15 16.71 -12.58 -4.63
CA HIS A 15 15.53 -13.45 -4.78
C HIS A 15 15.85 -14.89 -4.36
N GLN A 16 16.98 -15.45 -4.80
CA GLN A 16 17.42 -16.80 -4.43
C GLN A 16 17.62 -16.91 -2.92
N ASN A 17 18.40 -16.03 -2.31
CA ASN A 17 18.65 -16.02 -0.87
C ASN A 17 17.35 -15.87 -0.06
N THR A 18 16.41 -15.06 -0.53
CA THR A 18 15.11 -14.89 0.14
C THR A 18 14.28 -16.17 0.07
N CYS A 19 14.22 -16.81 -1.08
CA CYS A 19 13.51 -18.08 -1.25
C CYS A 19 14.17 -19.24 -0.46
N GLU A 20 15.50 -19.26 -0.37
CA GLU A 20 16.23 -20.26 0.40
C GLU A 20 16.03 -20.10 1.92
N SER A 21 16.00 -18.86 2.40
CA SER A 21 15.89 -18.57 3.83
C SER A 21 14.45 -18.56 4.37
N LEU A 22 13.50 -18.04 3.60
CA LEU A 22 12.12 -17.82 4.05
C LEU A 22 11.11 -18.78 3.43
N GLY A 23 11.53 -19.59 2.46
CA GLY A 23 10.66 -20.53 1.75
C GLY A 23 10.45 -20.20 0.28
N ILE A 24 10.18 -21.24 -0.50
CA ILE A 24 9.96 -21.15 -1.95
C ILE A 24 8.72 -20.29 -2.20
N ASN A 25 8.82 -19.36 -3.15
CA ASN A 25 7.76 -18.42 -3.55
C ASN A 25 7.32 -17.40 -2.48
N THR A 26 8.12 -17.16 -1.43
CA THR A 26 7.83 -16.12 -0.44
C THR A 26 7.75 -14.71 -1.05
N VAL A 27 8.61 -14.43 -2.04
CA VAL A 27 8.54 -13.20 -2.83
C VAL A 27 8.72 -13.53 -4.30
N SER A 28 8.02 -12.81 -5.18
CA SER A 28 8.27 -12.92 -6.62
C SER A 28 9.52 -12.15 -7.01
N TYR A 29 10.14 -12.53 -8.12
CA TYR A 29 11.26 -11.79 -8.69
C TYR A 29 10.89 -10.35 -9.06
N ASP A 30 9.66 -10.12 -9.52
CA ASP A 30 9.17 -8.77 -9.85
C ASP A 30 9.08 -7.89 -8.60
N THR A 31 8.63 -8.43 -7.47
CA THR A 31 8.63 -7.72 -6.19
C THR A 31 10.05 -7.31 -5.80
N VAL A 32 11.04 -8.19 -5.95
CA VAL A 32 12.44 -7.88 -5.66
C VAL A 32 12.95 -6.73 -6.54
N LYS A 33 12.63 -6.74 -7.84
CA LYS A 33 13.03 -5.64 -8.76
C LYS A 33 12.42 -4.31 -8.35
N VAL A 34 11.13 -4.28 -8.00
CA VAL A 34 10.44 -3.04 -7.56
C VAL A 34 11.11 -2.46 -6.32
N TRP A 35 11.39 -3.30 -5.31
CA TRP A 35 12.09 -2.86 -4.10
C TRP A 35 13.51 -2.37 -4.39
N PHE A 36 14.27 -3.07 -5.22
CA PHE A 36 15.60 -2.62 -5.64
C PHE A 36 15.56 -1.27 -6.34
N TRP A 37 14.55 -1.03 -7.18
CA TRP A 37 14.35 0.27 -7.82
C TRP A 37 14.01 1.35 -6.78
N LYS A 38 13.05 1.12 -5.87
CA LYS A 38 12.70 2.05 -4.79
C LYS A 38 13.91 2.45 -3.95
N PHE A 39 14.71 1.49 -3.51
CA PHE A 39 15.90 1.78 -2.70
C PHE A 39 16.98 2.53 -3.49
N LYS A 40 17.14 2.26 -4.79
CA LYS A 40 18.06 3.01 -5.66
C LYS A 40 17.63 4.45 -5.89
N THR A 41 16.33 4.74 -5.88
CA THR A 41 15.80 6.10 -5.98
C THR A 41 15.77 6.83 -4.62
N GLY A 42 16.24 6.19 -3.55
CA GLY A 42 16.29 6.75 -2.21
C GLY A 42 14.97 6.65 -1.44
N ASN A 43 13.99 5.91 -1.95
CA ASN A 43 12.77 5.60 -1.21
C ASN A 43 13.02 4.38 -0.32
N PHE A 44 13.10 4.62 1.00
CA PHE A 44 13.27 3.60 2.03
C PHE A 44 12.00 3.39 2.86
N ASP A 45 10.89 3.99 2.45
CA ASP A 45 9.61 3.74 3.08
C ASP A 45 9.19 2.29 2.80
N ILE A 46 8.95 1.55 3.87
CA ILE A 46 8.56 0.14 3.82
C ILE A 46 7.05 -0.04 3.95
N GLU A 47 6.34 1.01 4.37
CA GLU A 47 4.90 0.96 4.53
C GLU A 47 4.22 0.93 3.16
N ASP A 48 3.05 0.30 3.11
CA ASP A 48 2.23 0.31 1.91
C ASP A 48 1.74 1.75 1.64
N GLU A 49 2.07 2.26 0.46
CA GLU A 49 1.51 3.53 -0.01
C GLU A 49 -0.02 3.42 -0.10
N PRO A 50 -0.77 4.51 0.18
CA PRO A 50 -2.22 4.51 0.01
C PRO A 50 -2.60 3.96 -1.35
N ARG A 51 -3.43 2.91 -1.36
CA ARG A 51 -3.85 2.31 -2.62
C ARG A 51 -4.68 3.32 -3.39
N PRO A 52 -4.36 3.56 -4.68
CA PRO A 52 -5.22 4.40 -5.51
C PRO A 52 -6.60 3.75 -5.61
N GLY A 53 -7.66 4.55 -5.41
CA GLY A 53 -9.04 4.07 -5.42
C GLY A 53 -9.83 4.56 -4.21
N ARG A 54 -10.56 3.64 -3.56
CA ARG A 54 -11.50 3.97 -2.48
C ARG A 54 -10.79 4.66 -1.31
N PRO A 55 -11.37 5.75 -0.76
CA PRO A 55 -10.90 6.34 0.49
C PRO A 55 -10.76 5.30 1.59
N ILE A 56 -9.61 5.27 2.24
CA ILE A 56 -9.30 4.35 3.36
C ILE A 56 -9.99 4.82 4.64
N GLU A 57 -10.17 6.14 4.77
CA GLU A 57 -10.77 6.77 5.92
C GLU A 57 -11.83 7.78 5.47
N VAL A 58 -12.91 7.85 6.25
CA VAL A 58 -13.99 8.81 6.06
C VAL A 58 -14.03 9.71 7.29
N ASP A 59 -14.13 11.02 7.08
CA ASP A 59 -14.26 11.96 8.17
C ASP A 59 -15.57 11.71 8.93
N CYS A 60 -15.42 11.26 10.17
CA CYS A 60 -16.54 10.93 11.05
C CYS A 60 -17.33 12.17 11.48
N GLU A 61 -16.72 13.36 11.49
CA GLU A 61 -17.43 14.60 11.81
C GLU A 61 -18.34 15.02 10.66
N GLN A 62 -17.86 14.92 9.42
CA GLN A 62 -18.68 15.15 8.21
C GLN A 62 -19.85 14.17 8.13
N LEU A 63 -19.60 12.87 8.38
CA LEU A 63 -20.65 11.86 8.44
C LEU A 63 -21.73 12.18 9.48
N LYS A 64 -21.33 12.61 10.69
CA LYS A 64 -22.26 13.01 11.74
C LYS A 64 -23.09 14.21 11.32
N GLN A 65 -22.47 15.23 10.73
CA GLN A 65 -23.16 16.43 10.29
C GLN A 65 -24.26 16.12 9.26
N ILE A 66 -23.98 15.25 8.28
CA ILE A 66 -24.97 14.83 7.27
C ILE A 66 -26.14 14.07 7.95
N THR A 67 -25.81 13.16 8.88
CA THR A 67 -26.82 12.34 9.58
C THR A 67 -27.65 13.15 10.58
N ASP A 68 -27.07 14.19 11.19
CA ASP A 68 -27.76 15.09 12.11
C ASP A 68 -28.68 16.06 11.37
N GLN A 69 -28.33 16.46 10.14
CA GLN A 69 -29.19 17.27 9.26
C GLN A 69 -30.39 16.49 8.74
N ASP A 70 -30.17 15.27 8.24
CA ASP A 70 -31.24 14.38 7.80
C ASP A 70 -30.98 12.94 8.27
N LYS A 71 -31.76 12.49 9.26
CA LYS A 71 -31.67 11.14 9.82
C LYS A 71 -32.11 10.04 8.86
N ASN A 72 -32.82 10.39 7.78
CA ASN A 72 -33.34 9.46 6.79
C ASN A 72 -32.53 9.45 5.49
N VAL A 73 -31.39 10.16 5.45
CA VAL A 73 -30.49 10.19 4.30
C VAL A 73 -30.03 8.77 3.94
N SER A 74 -30.01 8.46 2.64
CA SER A 74 -29.57 7.15 2.19
C SER A 74 -28.04 7.05 2.18
N ALA A 75 -27.50 5.85 2.43
CA ALA A 75 -26.06 5.61 2.32
C ALA A 75 -25.49 5.95 0.93
N ARG A 76 -26.30 5.81 -0.14
CA ARG A 76 -25.90 6.22 -1.50
C ARG A 76 -25.75 7.73 -1.63
N THR A 77 -26.65 8.49 -0.99
CA THR A 77 -26.58 9.94 -0.97
C THR A 77 -25.37 10.40 -0.18
N ILE A 78 -25.13 9.82 1.01
CA ILE A 78 -23.93 10.10 1.82
C ILE A 78 -22.65 9.80 1.02
N ALA A 79 -22.59 8.66 0.33
CA ALA A 79 -21.47 8.26 -0.50
C ALA A 79 -21.20 9.28 -1.63
N LEU A 80 -22.24 9.76 -2.30
CA LEU A 80 -22.13 10.82 -3.31
C LEU A 80 -21.67 12.16 -2.72
N GLU A 81 -22.19 12.54 -1.54
CA GLU A 81 -21.85 13.79 -0.86
C GLU A 81 -20.37 13.83 -0.42
N LEU A 82 -19.85 12.68 0.00
CA LEU A 82 -18.48 12.53 0.50
C LEU A 82 -17.48 12.11 -0.59
N ASP A 83 -17.92 11.97 -1.84
CA ASP A 83 -17.14 11.45 -2.97
C ASP A 83 -16.47 10.09 -2.67
N ILE A 84 -17.24 9.20 -2.06
CA ILE A 84 -16.81 7.86 -1.65
C ILE A 84 -17.64 6.85 -2.44
N CYS A 85 -16.97 5.89 -3.06
CA CYS A 85 -17.62 4.87 -3.88
C CYS A 85 -18.38 3.83 -3.05
#